data_AF-A0A7W8FPY9-F1
#
_entry.id   AF-A0A7W8FPY9-F1
#
_cell.length_a   1.000
_cell.length_b   1.000
_cell.length_c   1.000
_cell.angle_alpha   90.00
_cell.angle_beta   90.00
_cell.angle_gamma   90.00
#
_symmetry.space_group_name_H-M   'P 1'
#
loop_
_entity.id
_entity.type
_entity.pdbx_description
1 polymer ?
#
loop_
_entity_poly.entity_id
_entity_poly.type
_entity_poly.pdbx_seq_one_letter_code
_entity_poly.pdbx_strand_id
1 'polypeptide(L)'
;MCFASCSHYEQGWFTAYHRLAEEQPDLVVHLGDYQYEYAAGQSKDRVRDHVGPETVTLANYRQRYAQYKTDPDLQAAHAVAPWLAVFDDHEVGQQLGR
;
A
#
# COMPACT_ATOMS: atom_id res chain seq x y z
N MET A 1 -16.61 6.51 9.42
CA MET A 1 -15.16 6.78 9.23
C MET A 1 -14.40 5.49 9.50
N CYS A 2 -13.45 5.15 8.64
CA CYS A 2 -12.55 3.99 8.80
C CYS A 2 -11.09 4.46 8.77
N PHE A 3 -10.18 3.68 9.35
CA PHE A 3 -8.74 3.91 9.24
C PHE A 3 -8.01 2.62 8.84
N ALA A 4 -6.88 2.78 8.13
CA ALA A 4 -6.03 1.69 7.66
C ALA A 4 -4.55 2.09 7.69
N SER A 5 -3.66 1.11 7.73
CA SER A 5 -2.21 1.27 7.60
C SER A 5 -1.58 -0.07 7.18
N CYS A 6 -0.28 -0.07 6.89
CA CYS A 6 0.54 -1.29 6.75
C CYS A 6 0.02 -2.27 5.68
N SER A 7 -0.11 -1.77 4.45
CA SER A 7 -0.73 -2.50 3.34
C SER A 7 0.27 -3.35 2.57
N HIS A 8 1.09 -4.18 3.21
CA HIS A 8 2.18 -4.89 2.51
C HIS A 8 1.66 -5.85 1.42
N TYR A 9 1.86 -5.47 0.15
CA TYR A 9 1.29 -6.17 -1.02
C TYR A 9 1.65 -7.66 -1.08
N GLU A 10 2.91 -8.00 -0.76
CA GLU A 10 3.37 -9.40 -0.79
C GLU A 10 2.78 -10.28 0.32
N GLN A 11 2.34 -9.72 1.44
CA GLN A 11 1.97 -10.48 2.65
C GLN A 11 0.50 -10.94 2.67
N GLY A 12 -0.33 -10.45 1.76
CA GLY A 12 -1.72 -10.82 1.72
C GLY A 12 -2.49 -10.13 0.60
N TRP A 13 -3.69 -10.65 0.33
CA TRP A 13 -4.67 -9.99 -0.52
C TRP A 13 -5.35 -8.86 0.25
N PHE A 14 -5.79 -7.84 -0.45
CA PHE A 14 -6.40 -6.63 0.11
C PHE A 14 -7.88 -6.80 0.47
N THR A 15 -8.29 -8.00 0.86
CA THR A 15 -9.68 -8.32 1.26
C THR A 15 -10.19 -7.43 2.39
N ALA A 16 -9.32 -6.92 3.27
CA ALA A 16 -9.70 -5.93 4.27
C ALA A 16 -10.24 -4.62 3.65
N TYR A 17 -9.68 -4.18 2.51
CA TYR A 17 -10.19 -3.03 1.77
C TYR A 17 -11.56 -3.29 1.14
N HIS A 18 -11.84 -4.53 0.71
CA HIS A 18 -13.18 -4.92 0.26
C HIS A 18 -14.21 -4.74 1.38
N ARG A 19 -13.90 -5.25 2.58
CA ARG A 19 -14.78 -5.09 3.75
C ARG A 19 -14.94 -3.62 4.15
N LEU A 20 -13.84 -2.85 4.11
CA LEU A 20 -13.89 -1.40 4.33
C LEU A 20 -14.83 -0.71 3.34
N ALA A 21 -14.84 -1.13 2.07
CA ALA A 21 -15.74 -0.55 1.06
C ALA A 21 -17.22 -0.83 1.36
N GLU A 22 -17.56 -2.01 1.87
CA GLU A 22 -18.93 -2.38 2.27
C GLU A 22 -19.47 -1.55 3.44
N GLU A 23 -18.60 -1.06 4.33
CA GLU A 23 -18.96 -0.17 5.44
C GLU A 23 -19.45 1.22 4.98
N GLN A 24 -19.21 1.58 3.71
CA GLN A 24 -19.59 2.88 3.11
C GLN A 24 -19.21 4.09 4.00
N PRO A 25 -17.93 4.25 4.39
CA PRO A 25 -17.54 5.32 5.31
C PRO A 25 -17.61 6.70 4.65
N ASP A 26 -17.94 7.74 5.42
CA ASP A 26 -17.88 9.13 4.93
C ASP A 26 -16.44 9.63 4.69
N LEU A 27 -15.45 8.98 5.31
CA LEU A 27 -14.04 9.32 5.24
C LEU A 27 -13.19 8.08 5.57
N VAL A 28 -12.10 7.90 4.83
CA VAL A 28 -11.04 6.95 5.13
C VAL A 28 -9.76 7.70 5.50
N VAL A 29 -9.12 7.29 6.59
CA VAL A 29 -7.79 7.79 6.97
C VAL A 29 -6.75 6.70 6.79
N HIS A 30 -5.73 6.96 5.98
CA HIS A 30 -4.59 6.05 5.86
C HIS A 30 -3.41 6.59 6.67
N LEU A 31 -2.95 5.82 7.66
CA LEU A 31 -2.01 6.28 8.68
C LEU A 31 -0.53 6.05 8.35
N GLY A 32 -0.24 5.47 7.18
CA GLY A 32 1.13 5.20 6.71
C GLY A 32 1.30 3.78 6.22
N ASP A 33 2.46 3.48 5.62
CA ASP A 33 2.79 2.22 4.97
C ASP A 33 1.76 1.83 3.89
N TYR A 34 1.33 2.81 3.10
CA TYR A 34 0.46 2.63 1.95
C TYR A 34 1.14 1.75 0.90
N GLN A 35 2.47 1.86 0.78
CA GLN A 35 3.31 0.98 -0.01
C GLN A 35 4.61 0.65 0.73
N TYR A 36 5.26 -0.42 0.29
CA TYR A 36 6.57 -0.85 0.79
C TYR A 36 7.61 -0.78 -0.32
N GLU A 37 8.85 -0.45 0.03
CA GLU A 37 9.98 -0.14 -0.84
C GLU A 37 10.69 -1.37 -1.43
N TYR A 38 10.55 -2.52 -0.77
CA TYR A 38 11.40 -3.69 -1.00
C TYR A 38 11.31 -4.28 -2.40
N ALA A 39 12.41 -4.87 -2.88
CA ALA A 39 12.34 -5.81 -4.01
C ALA A 39 11.61 -7.10 -3.57
N ALA A 40 11.04 -7.83 -4.53
CA ALA A 40 10.54 -9.17 -4.22
C ALA A 40 11.65 -10.06 -3.65
N GLY A 41 11.30 -11.01 -2.79
CA GLY A 41 12.29 -11.91 -2.20
C GLY A 41 12.55 -11.74 -0.71
N GLN A 42 12.18 -10.60 -0.11
CA GLN A 42 12.60 -10.28 1.27
C GLN A 42 11.83 -11.07 2.34
N SER A 43 10.57 -11.44 2.10
CA SER A 43 9.77 -12.29 3.00
C SER A 43 9.56 -13.70 2.44
N LYS A 44 9.65 -14.72 3.30
CA LYS A 44 9.44 -16.13 2.93
C LYS A 44 7.97 -16.50 2.75
N ASP A 45 7.06 -15.76 3.39
CA ASP A 45 5.63 -16.08 3.45
C ASP A 45 4.80 -15.27 2.45
N ARG A 46 5.40 -14.88 1.33
CA ARG A 46 4.73 -14.05 0.32
C ARG A 46 3.74 -14.85 -0.51
N VAL A 47 2.61 -14.23 -0.81
CA VAL A 47 1.55 -14.75 -1.71
C VAL A 47 1.50 -14.01 -3.04
N ARG A 48 2.23 -12.89 -3.14
CA ARG A 48 2.39 -12.06 -4.34
C ARG A 48 3.81 -11.49 -4.36
N ASP A 49 4.28 -11.10 -5.54
CA ASP A 49 5.59 -10.46 -5.70
C ASP A 49 5.46 -8.97 -6.00
N HIS A 50 6.33 -8.18 -5.38
CA HIS A 50 6.63 -6.82 -5.79
C HIS A 50 7.31 -6.78 -7.16
N VAL A 51 6.90 -5.85 -8.04
CA VAL A 51 7.49 -5.70 -9.38
C VAL A 51 8.64 -4.70 -9.33
N GLY A 52 9.78 -5.10 -9.90
CA GLY A 52 10.97 -4.27 -10.03
C GLY A 52 11.91 -4.33 -8.83
N PRO A 53 12.98 -3.51 -8.85
CA PRO A 53 13.94 -3.45 -7.76
C PRO A 53 13.35 -2.72 -6.55
N GLU A 54 14.14 -2.66 -5.48
CA GLU A 54 13.91 -1.77 -4.35
C GLU A 54 13.75 -0.31 -4.83
N THR A 55 12.82 0.43 -4.23
CA THR A 55 12.50 1.78 -4.70
C THR A 55 13.57 2.78 -4.29
N VAL A 56 14.39 3.20 -5.26
CA VAL A 56 15.46 4.20 -5.05
C VAL A 56 15.37 5.40 -5.99
N THR A 57 14.79 5.21 -7.18
CA THR A 57 14.53 6.30 -8.13
C THR A 57 13.05 6.65 -8.17
N LEU A 58 12.73 7.87 -8.61
CA LEU A 58 11.34 8.29 -8.85
C LEU A 58 10.57 7.32 -9.75
N ALA A 59 11.23 6.72 -10.75
CA ALA A 59 10.61 5.72 -11.61
C ALA A 59 10.24 4.45 -10.85
N ASN A 60 11.09 4.00 -9.91
CA ASN A 60 10.78 2.83 -9.08
C ASN A 60 9.60 3.13 -8.15
N TYR A 61 9.58 4.28 -7.47
CA TYR A 61 8.46 4.67 -6.61
C TYR A 61 7.14 4.76 -7.38
N ARG A 62 7.14 5.34 -8.59
CA ARG A 62 5.95 5.42 -9.44
C ARG A 62 5.46 4.04 -9.87
N GLN A 63 6.37 3.13 -10.24
CA GLN A 63 6.01 1.75 -10.56
C GLN A 63 5.41 1.03 -9.35
N ARG A 64 6.01 1.19 -8.17
CA ARG A 64 5.52 0.59 -6.93
C ARG A 64 4.14 1.10 -6.55
N TYR A 65 3.94 2.40 -6.61
CA TYR A 65 2.64 3.03 -6.36
C TYR A 65 1.58 2.53 -7.34
N ALA A 66 1.92 2.48 -8.63
CA ALA A 66 1.05 1.94 -9.66
C ALA A 66 0.68 0.49 -9.38
N GLN A 67 1.64 -0.36 -8.99
CA GLN A 67 1.38 -1.76 -8.65
C GLN A 67 0.33 -1.89 -7.54
N TYR A 68 0.47 -1.15 -6.43
CA TYR A 68 -0.49 -1.20 -5.33
C TYR A 68 -1.89 -0.75 -5.77
N LYS A 69 -1.95 0.29 -6.62
CA LYS A 69 -3.20 0.80 -7.19
C LYS A 69 -3.86 -0.12 -8.22
N THR A 70 -3.23 -1.23 -8.62
CA THR A 70 -3.87 -2.23 -9.49
C THR A 70 -4.78 -3.20 -8.73
N ASP A 71 -4.68 -3.25 -7.40
CA ASP A 71 -5.50 -4.16 -6.61
C ASP A 71 -6.99 -3.72 -6.63
N PRO A 72 -7.92 -4.61 -7.02
CA PRO A 72 -9.33 -4.25 -7.20
C PRO A 72 -10.02 -3.90 -5.88
N ASP A 73 -9.62 -4.50 -4.76
CA ASP A 73 -10.22 -4.22 -3.46
C ASP A 73 -9.79 -2.83 -2.95
N LEU A 74 -8.53 -2.46 -3.19
CA LEU A 74 -8.06 -1.10 -2.93
C LEU A 74 -8.75 -0.08 -3.84
N GLN A 75 -8.95 -0.40 -5.12
CA GLN A 75 -9.71 0.47 -6.03
C GLN A 75 -11.15 0.68 -5.55
N ALA A 76 -11.82 -0.38 -5.12
CA ALA A 76 -13.17 -0.30 -4.56
C ALA A 76 -13.20 0.61 -3.30
N ALA A 77 -12.25 0.45 -2.39
CA ALA A 77 -12.14 1.27 -1.19
C ALA A 77 -11.86 2.76 -1.49
N HIS A 78 -11.09 3.07 -2.54
CA HIS A 78 -10.88 4.44 -3.01
C HIS A 78 -12.12 5.04 -3.69
N ALA A 79 -12.99 4.21 -4.28
CA ALA A 79 -14.17 4.69 -5.00
C ALA A 79 -15.34 5.08 -4.08
N VAL A 80 -15.43 4.50 -2.87
CA VAL A 80 -16.59 4.70 -1.99
C VAL A 80 -16.51 5.94 -1.10
N ALA A 81 -15.32 6.52 -0.90
CA ALA A 81 -15.11 7.59 0.08
C ALA A 81 -13.88 8.46 -0.28
N PRO A 82 -13.81 9.72 0.17
CA PRO A 82 -12.57 10.50 0.14
C PRO A 82 -11.54 9.93 1.13
N TRP A 83 -10.25 10.11 0.80
CA TRP A 83 -9.13 9.63 1.63
C TRP A 83 -8.26 10.78 2.12
N LEU A 84 -7.99 10.78 3.43
CA LEU A 84 -6.93 11.58 4.04
C LEU A 84 -5.76 10.64 4.35
N ALA A 85 -4.65 10.82 3.65
CA ALA A 85 -3.48 9.95 3.77
C ALA A 85 -2.29 10.72 4.33
N VAL A 86 -1.57 10.09 5.24
CA VAL A 86 -0.23 10.48 5.70
C VAL A 86 0.75 9.36 5.40
N PHE A 87 2.04 9.70 5.32
CA PHE A 87 3.12 8.74 5.12
C PHE A 87 3.71 8.33 6.46
N ASP A 88 4.31 7.14 6.50
CA ASP A 88 5.22 6.66 7.54
C ASP A 88 6.58 6.32 6.87
N ASP A 89 7.36 5.40 7.42
CA ASP A 89 8.72 5.13 6.97
C ASP A 89 8.78 4.34 5.65
N HIS A 90 7.85 3.41 5.39
CA HIS A 90 7.91 2.56 4.20
C HIS A 90 7.54 3.24 2.87
N GLU A 91 6.93 4.43 2.90
CA GLU A 91 6.74 5.23 1.68
C GLU A 91 8.05 5.72 1.05
N VAL A 92 9.10 5.85 1.87
CA VAL A 92 10.42 6.32 1.45
C VAL A 92 11.51 5.29 1.71
N GLY A 93 11.27 4.31 2.60
CA GLY A 93 12.28 3.42 3.16
C GLY A 93 13.11 4.12 4.24
N GLN A 94 13.65 3.36 5.19
CA GLN A 94 14.54 3.92 6.21
C GLN A 94 15.81 4.50 5.56
N GLN A 95 15.88 5.83 5.46
CA GLN A 95 17.14 6.57 5.36
C GLN A 95 17.81 6.66 6.76
N LEU A 96 17.96 5.56 7.48
CA LEU A 96 18.80 5.55 8.67
C LEU A 96 20.28 5.50 8.23
N GLY A 97 20.82 6.68 7.90
CA GLY A 97 22.24 7.00 7.98
C GLY A 97 23.17 6.26 7.00
N ARG A 98 23.13 6.63 5.72
CA ARG A 98 24.38 6.76 4.95
C ARG A 98 24.90 8.19 5.07
#